data_AF-A0A2N1UQ30-F1
#
_entry.id   AF-A0A2N1UQ30-F1
#
_cell.length_a   1.000
_cell.length_b   1.000
_cell.length_c   1.000
_cell.angle_alpha   90.00
_cell.angle_beta   90.00
_cell.angle_gamma   90.00
#
_symmetry.space_group_name_H-M   'P 1'
#
loop_
_entity.id
_entity.type
_entity.pdbx_description
1 polymer ?
#
loop_
_entity_poly.entity_id
_entity_poly.type
_entity_poly.pdbx_seq_one_letter_code
_entity_poly.pdbx_strand_id
1 'polypeptide(L)' 'MRFIPVSCEQRETMLHVVGARTVDDLFEVIPEDVRLSRPLALPRGMSEIELADELEGLAAS' A
#
# COMPACT_ATOMS: atom_id res chain seq x y z
N MET A 1 14.44 -3.50 -1.39
CA MET A 1 13.54 -2.36 -1.14
C MET A 1 12.21 -2.80 -0.56
N ARG A 2 12.17 -3.67 0.45
CA ARG A 2 10.89 -3.97 1.11
C ARG A 2 10.54 -2.79 2.02
N PHE A 3 9.71 -1.88 1.50
CA PHE A 3 9.34 -0.65 2.20
C PHE A 3 8.44 -0.88 3.41
N ILE A 4 7.61 -1.93 3.39
CA ILE A 4 6.71 -2.25 4.50
C ILE A 4 7.51 -2.86 5.65
N PRO A 5 7.65 -2.16 6.80
CA PRO A 5 8.48 -2.63 7.90
C PRO A 5 7.74 -3.61 8.83
N VAL A 6 6.42 -3.74 8.67
CA VAL A 6 5.53 -4.53 9.53
C VAL A 6 5.29 -5.90 8.92
N SER A 7 5.52 -6.97 9.70
CA SER A 7 5.20 -8.34 9.32
C SER A 7 3.69 -8.61 9.37
N CYS A 8 3.23 -9.73 8.80
CA CYS A 8 1.82 -10.12 8.90
C CYS A 8 1.37 -10.36 10.35
N GLU A 9 2.20 -11.02 11.16
CA GLU A 9 1.93 -11.30 12.57
C GLU A 9 1.87 -10.02 13.41
N GLN A 10 2.77 -9.06 13.15
CA GLN A 10 2.75 -7.76 13.82
C GLN A 10 1.48 -6.98 13.46
N ARG A 11 1.06 -7.00 12.18
CA ARG A 11 -0.20 -6.38 11.76
C ARG A 11 -1.40 -6.97 12.48
N GLU A 12 -1.48 -8.29 12.61
CA GLU A 12 -2.54 -8.98 13.35
C GLU A 12 -2.56 -8.58 14.83
N THR A 13 -1.39 -8.54 15.46
CA THR A 13 -1.24 -8.08 16.86
C THR A 13 -1.74 -6.65 17.03
N MET A 14 -1.35 -5.73 16.14
CA MET A 14 -1.78 -4.34 16.19
C MET A 14 -3.29 -4.19 16.02
N LEU A 15 -3.89 -4.89 15.05
CA LEU A 15 -5.34 -4.89 14.83
C LEU A 15 -6.10 -5.38 16.06
N HIS A 16 -5.63 -6.47 16.68
CA HIS A 16 -6.21 -6.99 17.92
C HIS A 16 -6.16 -5.97 19.06
N VAL A 17 -5.02 -5.31 19.27
CA VAL A 17 -4.83 -4.30 20.33
C VAL A 17 -5.80 -3.13 20.18
N VAL A 18 -6.09 -2.71 18.95
CA VAL A 18 -7.02 -1.59 18.68
C VAL A 18 -8.48 -2.04 18.51
N GLY A 19 -8.77 -3.34 18.67
CA GLY A 19 -10.12 -3.89 18.56
C GLY A 19 -10.67 -4.00 17.13
N ALA A 20 -9.80 -3.95 16.12
CA ALA A 20 -10.17 -4.09 14.71
C ALA A 20 -9.93 -5.53 14.22
N ARG A 21 -10.74 -6.00 13.25
CA ARG A 21 -10.57 -7.31 12.62
C ARG A 21 -9.78 -7.21 11.32
N THR A 22 -9.97 -6.11 10.60
CA THR A 22 -9.30 -5.84 9.32
C THR A 22 -8.73 -4.43 9.29
N VAL A 23 -7.83 -4.16 8.34
CA VAL A 23 -7.35 -2.79 8.08
C VAL A 23 -8.51 -1.89 7.63
N ASP A 24 -9.50 -2.45 6.92
CA ASP A 24 -10.65 -1.69 6.42
C ASP A 24 -11.55 -1.17 7.55
N ASP A 25 -11.64 -1.92 8.66
CA ASP A 25 -12.37 -1.50 9.86
C ASP A 25 -11.81 -0.18 10.43
N LEU A 26 -10.50 0.09 10.25
CA LEU A 26 -9.88 1.33 10.73
C LEU A 26 -10.35 2.57 9.95
N PHE A 27 -10.91 2.39 8.76
CA PHE A 27 -11.40 3.48 7.92
C PHE A 27 -12.87 3.80 8.14
N GLU A 28 -13.59 3.10 9.03
CA GLU A 28 -15.02 3.31 9.32
C GLU A 28 -15.39 4.78 9.63
N VAL A 29 -14.46 5.53 10.22
CA VAL A 29 -14.62 6.96 10.55
C VAL A 29 -14.71 7.87 9.32
N ILE A 30 -14.33 7.39 8.14
CA ILE A 30 -14.37 8.15 6.89
C ILE A 30 -15.74 7.89 6.23
N PRO A 31 -16.58 8.90 5.97
CA PRO A 31 -17.86 8.70 5.28
C PRO A 31 -17.69 8.00 3.92
N GLU A 32 -18.56 7.05 3.59
CA GLU A 32 -18.42 6.23 2.38
C GLU A 32 -18.47 7.04 1.08
N ASP A 33 -19.24 8.13 1.06
CA ASP A 33 -19.44 9.01 -0.09
C ASP A 33 -18.17 9.78 -0.50
N VAL A 34 -17.22 9.96 0.42
CA VAL A 34 -15.91 10.57 0.15
C VAL A 34 -14.79 9.55 -0.02
N ARG A 35 -15.05 8.25 0.16
CA ARG A 35 -14.04 7.20 -0.08
C ARG A 35 -13.88 6.94 -1.58
N LEU A 36 -12.64 6.69 -1.99
CA LEU A 36 -12.37 6.30 -3.38
C LEU A 36 -12.88 4.87 -3.62
N SER A 37 -13.93 4.72 -4.42
CA SER A 37 -14.57 3.44 -4.75
C SER A 37 -13.97 2.73 -5.97
N ARG A 38 -12.83 3.21 -6.46
CA ARG A 38 -12.09 2.63 -7.59
C ARG A 38 -10.60 2.50 -7.24
N PRO A 39 -9.85 1.64 -7.95
CA PRO A 39 -8.40 1.65 -7.85
C PRO A 39 -7.80 3.03 -8.18
N LEU A 40 -6.60 3.27 -7.67
CA LEU A 40 -5.79 4.41 -8.11
C LEU A 40 -5.50 4.28 -9.60
N ALA A 41 -5.53 5.42 -10.30
CA ALA A 41 -5.20 5.48 -11.73
C ALA A 41 -3.68 5.51 -11.92
N LEU A 42 -3.02 4.45 -11.48
CA LEU A 42 -1.57 4.30 -11.52
C LEU A 42 -1.17 3.03 -12.28
N PRO A 43 0.00 3.02 -12.95
CA PRO A 43 0.59 1.79 -13.49
C PRO A 43 0.82 0.75 -12.39
N ARG A 44 1.00 -0.51 -12.80
CA ARG A 44 1.41 -1.57 -11.87
C ARG A 44 2.73 -1.22 -11.19
N GLY A 45 2.90 -1.66 -9.95
CA GLY A 45 4.18 -1.55 -9.27
C GLY A 45 5.27 -2.31 -10.03
N MET A 46 6.46 -1.70 -10.09
CA MET A 46 7.68 -2.30 -10.65
C MET A 46 8.48 -2.98 -9.53
N SER A 47 9.16 -4.07 -9.85
CA SER A 47 10.25 -4.57 -9.01
C SER A 47 11.42 -3.59 -8.99
N GLU A 48 12.35 -3.78 -8.06
CA GLU A 48 13.51 -2.89 -7.96
C GLU A 48 14.40 -2.93 -9.20
N ILE A 49 14.49 -4.11 -9.84
CA ILE A 49 15.29 -4.30 -11.06
C ILE A 49 14.61 -3.56 -12.21
N GLU A 50 13.31 -3.77 -12.42
CA GLU A 50 12.54 -3.07 -13.47
C GLU A 50 12.59 -1.54 -13.27
N LEU A 51 12.54 -1.06 -12.03
CA LEU A 51 12.65 0.36 -11.73
C LEU A 51 14.03 0.92 -12.10
N ALA A 52 15.11 0.20 -11.81
CA ALA A 52 16.47 0.62 -12.15
C ALA A 52 16.63 0.74 -13.67
N ASP A 53 16.20 -0.29 -14.41
CA ASP A 53 16.27 -0.32 -15.87
C ASP A 53 15.46 0.83 -16.50
N GLU A 54 14.25 1.11 -15.99
CA GLU A 54 13.41 2.22 -16.46
C GLU A 54 14.09 3.58 -16.20
N LEU A 55 14.66 3.78 -15.03
CA LEU A 55 15.35 5.03 -14.68
C LEU A 55 16.59 5.26 -15.54
N GLU A 56 17.36 4.21 -15.84
CA GLU A 56 18.49 4.29 -16.77
C GLU A 56 18.02 4.65 -18.19
N GLY A 57 16.94 4.03 -18.66
CA GLY A 57 16.32 4.35 -19.94
C GLY A 57 15.88 5.81 -20.06
N LEU A 58 15.25 6.35 -19.01
CA LEU A 58 14.84 7.76 -18.94
C LEU A 58 16.02 8.74 -18.86
N ALA A 59 17.12 8.35 -18.24
CA ALA A 59 18.31 9.21 -18.12
C ALA A 59 19.16 9.25 -19.40
N ALA A 60 19.06 8.21 -20.24
CA ALA A 60 19.77 8.12 -21.51
C ALA A 60 19.10 8.90 -22.66
N SER A 61 17.90 9.45 -22.42
CA SER A 61 17.13 10.25 -23.37
C SER A 61 17.35 11.75 -23.22
#